data_AF-A0A8T5MG55-F1
#
_entry.id   AF-A0A8T5MG55-F1
#
_cell.length_a   1.000
_cell.length_b   1.000
_cell.length_c   1.000
_cell.angle_alpha   90.00
_cell.angle_beta   90.00
_cell.angle_gamma   90.00
#
_symmetry.space_group_name_H-M   'P 1'
#
loop_
_entity.id
_entity.type
_entity.pdbx_description
1 polymer ?
#
loop_
_entity_poly.entity_id
_entity_poly.type
_entity_poly.pdbx_seq_one_letter_code
_entity_poly.pdbx_strand_id
1 'polypeptide(L)' 'MADNRISMPAGFGGLMRFDEEYKSKIMLQPIHIVAFVILIILFRVFLGFWFG' A
#
# COMPACT_ATOMS: atom_id res chain seq x y z
N MET A 1 -10.11 54.07 -9.14
CA MET A 1 -9.54 52.84 -8.56
C MET A 1 -10.56 51.74 -8.81
N ALA A 2 -10.31 50.85 -9.78
CA ALA A 2 -11.24 49.81 -10.17
C ALA A 2 -11.19 48.68 -9.15
N ASP A 3 -12.35 48.34 -8.57
CA ASP A 3 -12.53 47.23 -7.63
C ASP A 3 -12.29 45.89 -8.33
N ASN A 4 -11.02 45.54 -8.50
CA ASN A 4 -10.60 44.29 -9.10
C ASN A 4 -10.72 43.18 -8.05
N ARG A 5 -11.95 42.69 -7.86
CA ARG A 5 -12.29 41.53 -7.01
C ARG A 5 -11.80 40.25 -7.68
N ILE A 6 -10.49 40.09 -7.80
CA ILE A 6 -9.87 38.83 -8.18
C ILE A 6 -10.00 37.90 -6.98
N SER A 7 -11.11 37.17 -6.95
CA SER A 7 -11.32 36.03 -6.06
C SER A 7 -10.46 34.88 -6.57
N MET A 8 -9.19 34.85 -6.18
CA MET A 8 -8.41 33.62 -6.32
C MET A 8 -9.02 32.59 -5.37
N PRO A 9 -9.59 31.47 -5.87
CA PRO A 9 -10.07 30.44 -4.97
C PRO A 9 -8.90 29.98 -4.11
N ALA A 10 -9.08 30.07 -2.79
CA ALA A 10 -8.09 29.64 -1.82
C ALA A 10 -7.64 28.22 -2.16
N GLY A 11 -6.32 28.06 -2.22
CA GLY A 11 -5.60 26.92 -2.78
C GLY A 11 -6.34 25.59 -2.69
N PHE A 12 -6.39 24.91 -3.84
CA PHE A 12 -6.44 23.45 -3.98
C PHE A 12 -5.40 22.77 -3.03
N GLY A 13 -5.69 22.76 -1.74
CA GLY A 13 -4.69 22.46 -0.72
C GLY A 13 -5.19 22.60 0.73
N GLY A 14 -6.41 23.08 0.95
CA GLY A 14 -7.09 22.94 2.23
C GLY A 14 -7.90 21.63 2.25
N LEU A 15 -7.45 20.64 3.02
CA LEU A 15 -8.08 19.31 3.20
C LEU A 15 -7.87 18.30 2.05
N MET A 16 -6.72 18.26 1.38
CA MET A 16 -6.34 17.00 0.73
C MET A 16 -6.08 15.95 1.82
N ARG A 17 -7.12 15.20 2.17
CA ARG A 17 -7.01 14.01 3.02
C ARG A 17 -6.30 12.96 2.18
N PHE A 18 -5.00 12.81 2.40
CA PHE A 18 -4.24 11.65 1.94
C PHE A 18 -4.74 10.33 2.54
N ASP A 19 -5.74 10.39 3.43
CA ASP A 19 -6.50 9.27 3.99
C ASP A 19 -7.30 8.49 2.93
N GLU A 20 -7.35 8.99 1.69
CA GLU A 20 -7.71 8.20 0.50
C GLU A 20 -6.55 7.36 -0.02
N GLU A 21 -5.59 7.03 0.84
CA GLU A 21 -4.53 6.06 0.56
C GLU A 21 -5.23 4.77 0.13
N TYR A 22 -5.12 4.51 -1.18
CA TYR A 22 -5.88 3.54 -1.94
C TYR A 22 -6.08 2.28 -1.09
N LYS A 23 -7.33 2.03 -0.65
CA LYS A 23 -7.70 0.81 0.06
C LYS A 23 -7.55 -0.34 -0.94
N SER A 24 -6.31 -0.76 -1.14
CA SER A 24 -5.94 -1.71 -2.17
C SER A 24 -6.80 -2.95 -1.93
N LYS A 25 -7.51 -3.38 -2.97
CA LYS A 25 -8.35 -4.59 -2.88
C LYS A 25 -7.52 -5.81 -2.47
N ILE A 26 -6.20 -5.73 -2.66
CA ILE A 26 -5.18 -6.70 -2.29
C ILE A 26 -4.20 -6.03 -1.31
N MET A 27 -4.66 -5.72 -0.10
CA MET A 27 -3.74 -5.48 1.01
C MET A 27 -3.15 -6.84 1.39
N LEU A 28 -1.90 -7.08 1.01
CA LEU A 28 -1.16 -8.25 1.48
C LEU A 28 -1.01 -8.13 3.00
N GLN A 29 -1.96 -8.74 3.71
CA GLN A 29 -1.92 -8.80 5.16
C GLN A 29 -0.63 -9.55 5.58
N PRO A 30 -0.02 -9.18 6.72
CA PRO A 30 1.20 -9.82 7.23
C PRO A 30 1.12 -11.34 7.28
N ILE A 31 -0.09 -11.89 7.46
CA ILE A 31 -0.37 -13.33 7.44
C ILE A 31 0.07 -14.02 6.13
N HIS A 32 -0.08 -13.36 4.97
CA HIS A 32 0.31 -13.91 3.67
C HIS A 32 1.83 -14.03 3.57
N ILE A 33 2.56 -13.07 4.13
CA ILE A 33 4.03 -13.06 4.15
C ILE A 33 4.52 -14.21 5.02
N VAL A 34 3.95 -14.39 6.22
CA VAL A 34 4.31 -15.47 7.13
C VAL A 34 4.02 -16.84 6.51
N ALA A 35 2.86 -17.03 5.89
CA ALA A 35 2.51 -18.27 5.20
C ALA A 35 3.48 -18.59 4.04
N PHE A 36 3.89 -17.58 3.28
CA PHE A 36 4.84 -17.74 2.18
C PHE A 36 6.23 -18.16 2.66
N VAL A 37 6.71 -17.59 3.77
CA VAL A 37 7.99 -17.97 4.38
C VAL A 37 7.96 -19.44 4.84
N ILE A 38 6.88 -19.87 5.49
CA ILE A 38 6.72 -21.26 5.94
C ILE A 38 6.72 -22.22 4.74
N LEU A 39 6.05 -21.87 3.64
CA LEU A 39 6.02 -22.66 2.42
C LEU A 39 7.42 -22.86 1.84
N ILE A 40 8.23 -21.81 1.77
CA ILE A 40 9.62 -21.89 1.26
C ILE A 40 10.46 -22.82 2.14
N ILE A 41 10.32 -22.71 3.47
CA ILE A 41 11.07 -23.58 4.41
C ILE A 41 10.68 -25.04 4.18
N LEU A 42 9.38 -25.35 4.08
CA LEU A 42 8.89 -26.69 3.80
C LEU A 42 9.40 -27.21 2.47
N PHE A 43 9.37 -26.39 1.42
CA PHE A 43 9.88 -26.76 0.10
C PHE A 43 11.37 -27.10 0.14
N ARG A 44 12.18 -26.28 0.83
CA ARG A 44 13.62 -26.52 1.01
C ARG A 44 13.89 -27.80 1.78
N VAL A 45 13.15 -28.05 2.87
CA VAL A 45 13.30 -29.26 3.69
C VAL A 45 12.88 -30.50 2.90
N PHE A 46 11.74 -30.44 2.22
CA PHE A 46 11.25 -31.52 1.37
C PHE A 46 12.25 -31.88 0.28
N LEU A 47 12.78 -30.87 -0.43
CA LEU A 47 13.77 -31.09 -1.48
C LEU A 47 15.07 -31.68 -0.91
N GLY A 48 15.56 -31.16 0.22
CA GLY A 48 16.75 -31.69 0.88
C GLY A 48 16.57 -33.11 1.44
N PHE A 49 15.37 -33.47 1.88
CA PHE A 49 15.07 -34.82 2.33
C PHE A 49 14.88 -35.82 1.17
N TRP A 50 14.36 -35.36 0.04
CA TRP A 50 14.09 -36.21 -1.12
C TRP A 50 15.30 -36.40 -2.05
N PHE A 51 16.15 -35.36 -2.18
CA PHE A 51 17.32 -35.36 -3.08
C PHE A 51 18.67 -35.42 -2.36
N GLY A 52 18.68 -35.34 -1.02
CA GLY A 52 19.89 -35.42 -0.19
C GLY A 52 20.18 -36.81 0.33
#